data_AF-A0A3E1HL15-F1
#
_entry.id   AF-A0A3E1HL15-F1
#
_cell.length_a   1.000
_cell.length_b   1.000
_cell.length_c   1.000
_cell.angle_alpha   90.00
_cell.angle_beta   90.00
_cell.angle_gamma   90.00
#
_symmetry.space_group_name_H-M   'P 1'
#
loop_
_entity.id
_entity.type
_entity.pdbx_description
1 polymer ?
#
loop_
_entity_poly.entity_id
_entity_poly.type
_entity_poly.pdbx_seq_one_letter_code
_entity_poly.pdbx_strand_id
1 'polypeptide(L)'
;MSSATITFDVQVVFTVCRDHGTVVEINSCPEHRNLLTRLLKLALDIGCVFGINTDAHVLGQPAFLDYGAQRVVDTGVPADMIVHIRPVEWLCLTRCSSSKLRPRSTNILRVIADLP
;
A
#
# COMPACT_ATOMS: atom_id res chain seq x y z
N MET A 1 -17.68 19.65 -21.27
CA MET A 1 -18.15 18.60 -20.34
C MET A 1 -17.78 19.05 -18.94
N SER A 2 -18.76 19.38 -18.11
CA SER A 2 -18.52 19.79 -16.71
C SER A 2 -18.02 18.57 -15.95
N SER A 3 -16.72 18.51 -15.63
CA SER A 3 -16.22 17.50 -14.71
C SER A 3 -16.79 17.87 -13.35
N ALA A 4 -17.72 17.06 -12.83
CA ALA A 4 -18.18 17.20 -11.47
C ALA A 4 -17.00 16.90 -10.54
N THR A 5 -16.34 17.93 -10.04
CA THR A 5 -15.24 17.78 -9.10
C THR A 5 -15.80 17.34 -7.75
N ILE A 6 -15.83 16.03 -7.51
CA ILE A 6 -16.04 15.49 -6.17
C ILE A 6 -14.84 15.92 -5.34
N THR A 7 -15.08 16.77 -4.33
CA THR A 7 -14.07 17.20 -3.37
C THR A 7 -14.33 16.51 -2.05
N PHE A 8 -13.29 15.93 -1.44
CA PHE A 8 -13.36 15.32 -0.13
C PHE A 8 -12.19 15.79 0.73
N ASP A 9 -12.41 15.85 2.03
CA ASP A 9 -11.36 16.18 2.98
C ASP A 9 -10.45 14.96 3.18
N VAL A 10 -9.29 15.02 2.53
CA VAL A 10 -8.27 13.97 2.57
C VAL A 10 -7.72 13.72 3.98
N GLN A 11 -7.70 14.72 4.86
CA GLN A 11 -7.23 14.53 6.23
C GLN A 11 -8.23 13.69 7.02
N VAL A 12 -9.52 13.97 6.88
CA VAL A 12 -10.58 13.17 7.50
C VAL A 12 -10.52 11.73 7.00
N VAL A 13 -10.38 11.52 5.69
CA VAL A 13 -10.29 10.17 5.11
C VAL A 13 -9.09 9.41 5.68
N PHE A 14 -7.88 10.00 5.68
CA PHE A 14 -6.69 9.32 6.19
C PHE A 14 -6.73 9.08 7.70
N THR A 15 -7.34 9.99 8.46
CA THR A 15 -7.55 9.80 9.91
C THR A 15 -8.43 8.58 10.16
N VAL A 16 -9.54 8.45 9.43
CA VAL A 16 -10.41 7.27 9.51
C VAL A 16 -9.67 6.01 9.04
N CYS A 17 -8.87 6.09 7.97
CA CYS A 17 -8.07 4.96 7.52
C CYS A 17 -7.11 4.48 8.61
N ARG A 18 -6.41 5.39 9.29
CA ARG A 18 -5.54 5.06 10.43
C ARG A 18 -6.33 4.40 11.55
N ASP A 19 -7.42 5.01 11.99
CA ASP A 19 -8.18 4.56 13.16
C ASP A 19 -8.80 3.17 12.96
N HIS A 20 -9.16 2.84 11.71
CA HIS A 20 -9.72 1.53 11.36
C HIS A 20 -8.68 0.53 10.84
N GLY A 21 -7.40 0.91 10.74
CA GLY A 21 -6.36 0.08 10.14
C GLY A 21 -6.59 -0.20 8.64
N THR A 22 -7.33 0.67 7.95
CA THR A 22 -7.55 0.58 6.50
C THR A 22 -6.27 0.98 5.76
N VAL A 23 -5.86 0.11 4.85
CA VAL A 23 -4.63 0.29 4.06
C VAL A 23 -4.82 1.36 3.00
N VAL A 24 -3.87 2.29 2.93
CA VAL A 24 -3.79 3.32 1.89
C VAL A 24 -2.93 2.82 0.72
N GLU A 25 -3.44 2.93 -0.50
CA GLU A 25 -2.77 2.39 -1.68
C GLU A 25 -1.66 3.31 -2.21
N ILE A 26 -0.54 2.69 -2.58
CA ILE A 26 0.51 3.24 -3.43
C ILE A 26 0.42 2.50 -4.77
N ASN A 27 -0.16 3.17 -5.77
CA ASN A 27 -0.32 2.58 -7.09
C ASN A 27 0.98 2.71 -7.89
N SER A 28 1.38 1.58 -8.46
CA SER A 28 2.61 1.41 -9.23
C SER A 28 2.38 1.58 -10.74
N CYS A 29 1.12 1.62 -11.19
CA CYS A 29 0.78 1.83 -12.59
C CYS A 29 1.29 3.21 -13.07
N PRO A 30 2.20 3.27 -14.06
CA PRO A 30 2.78 4.53 -14.53
C PRO A 30 1.74 5.53 -15.04
N GLU A 31 0.67 5.01 -15.64
CA GLU A 31 -0.45 5.78 -16.19
C GLU A 31 -1.44 6.23 -15.13
N HIS A 32 -1.56 5.47 -14.03
CA HIS A 32 -2.48 5.73 -12.92
C HIS A 32 -1.69 5.90 -11.62
N ARG A 33 -0.87 6.94 -11.53
CA ARG A 33 -0.05 7.26 -10.35
C ARG A 33 -0.86 7.88 -9.20
N ASN A 34 -1.80 7.12 -8.66
CA ASN A 34 -2.53 7.44 -7.44
C ASN A 34 -1.79 6.87 -6.20
N LEU A 35 -1.71 7.51 -5.04
CA LEU A 35 -1.97 8.90 -4.65
C LEU A 35 -0.97 9.89 -5.28
N LEU A 36 -1.25 11.18 -5.23
CA LEU A 36 -0.21 12.20 -5.49
C LEU A 36 0.84 12.19 -4.35
N THR A 37 2.10 12.51 -4.64
CA THR A 37 3.20 12.49 -3.64
C THR A 37 2.88 13.32 -2.39
N ARG A 38 2.20 14.47 -2.53
CA ARG A 38 1.78 15.30 -1.39
C ARG A 38 0.79 14.58 -0.48
N LEU A 39 -0.13 13.81 -1.05
CA LEU A 39 -1.13 13.05 -0.28
C LEU A 39 -0.51 11.83 0.39
N LEU A 40 0.47 11.19 -0.27
CA LEU A 40 1.24 10.10 0.34
C LEU A 40 2.01 10.57 1.58
N LYS A 41 2.67 11.74 1.51
CA LYS A 41 3.32 12.35 2.68
C LYS A 41 2.32 12.69 3.78
N LEU A 42 1.15 13.24 3.44
CA LEU A 42 0.10 13.51 4.41
C LEU A 42 -0.40 12.23 5.11
N ALA A 43 -0.63 11.16 4.37
CA ALA A 43 -1.02 9.88 4.95
C ALA A 43 0.07 9.31 5.86
N LEU A 44 1.35 9.52 5.52
CA LEU A 44 2.49 9.14 6.35
C LEU A 44 2.52 9.93 7.65
N ASP A 45 2.37 11.25 7.58
CA ASP A 45 2.32 12.15 8.75
C ASP A 45 1.17 11.79 9.70
N ILE A 46 0.03 11.35 9.15
CA ILE A 46 -1.14 10.89 9.92
C ILE A 46 -0.89 9.52 10.57
N GLY A 47 0.00 8.70 10.00
CA GLY A 47 0.34 7.35 10.49
C GLY A 47 -0.48 6.23 9.86
N CYS A 48 -0.88 6.39 8.59
CA CYS A 48 -1.54 5.31 7.85
C CYS A 48 -0.56 4.16 7.55
N VAL A 49 -1.12 2.96 7.38
CA VAL A 49 -0.41 1.81 6.80
C VAL A 49 -0.64 1.75 5.30
N PHE A 50 0.33 1.25 4.54
CA PHE A 50 0.35 1.31 3.08
C PHE A 50 0.40 -0.05 2.40
N GLY A 51 -0.18 -0.12 1.21
CA GLY A 51 -0.12 -1.27 0.32
C GLY A 51 0.35 -0.83 -1.07
N ILE A 52 1.33 -1.53 -1.62
CA ILE A 52 1.81 -1.32 -2.99
C ILE A 52 1.02 -2.24 -3.93
N ASN A 53 0.43 -1.70 -4.98
CA ASN A 53 -0.33 -2.48 -5.95
C ASN A 53 -0.01 -2.02 -7.38
N THR A 54 -0.06 -2.95 -8.33
CA THR A 54 0.28 -2.69 -9.74
C THR A 54 -0.92 -2.38 -10.61
N ASP A 55 -2.13 -2.67 -10.13
CA ASP A 55 -3.35 -2.65 -10.94
C ASP A 55 -3.16 -3.40 -12.27
N ALA A 56 -2.55 -4.58 -12.19
CA ALA A 56 -2.31 -5.40 -13.35
C ALA A 56 -3.63 -5.95 -13.92
N HIS A 57 -3.93 -5.53 -15.15
CA HIS A 57 -5.00 -6.03 -16.00
C HIS A 57 -4.47 -6.92 -17.14
N VAL A 58 -3.16 -6.94 -17.36
CA VAL A 58 -2.48 -7.83 -18.33
C VAL A 58 -1.18 -8.41 -17.76
N LEU A 59 -0.72 -9.53 -18.32
CA LEU A 59 0.40 -10.33 -17.78
C LEU A 59 1.74 -9.59 -17.59
N GLY A 60 1.99 -8.52 -18.35
CA GLY A 60 3.22 -7.72 -18.23
C GLY A 60 3.19 -6.67 -17.12
N GLN A 61 2.01 -6.27 -16.65
CA GLN A 61 1.86 -5.17 -15.68
C GLN A 61 2.28 -5.50 -14.22
N PRO A 62 2.33 -6.76 -13.76
CA PRO A 62 2.95 -7.07 -12.46
C PRO A 62 4.39 -6.57 -12.34
N ALA A 63 5.10 -6.38 -13.47
CA ALA A 63 6.45 -5.79 -13.47
C ALA A 63 6.49 -4.31 -13.04
N PHE A 64 5.32 -3.64 -12.93
CA PHE A 64 5.26 -2.26 -12.47
C PHE A 64 5.52 -2.11 -10.97
N LEU A 65 5.61 -3.20 -10.21
CA LEU A 65 5.79 -3.15 -8.75
C LEU A 65 7.00 -2.31 -8.33
N ASP A 66 8.07 -2.33 -9.14
CA ASP A 66 9.28 -1.53 -8.91
C ASP A 66 8.99 -0.02 -8.86
N TYR A 67 8.02 0.48 -9.64
CA TYR A 67 7.63 1.88 -9.58
C TYR A 67 6.96 2.24 -8.25
N GLY A 68 6.15 1.33 -7.70
CA GLY A 68 5.54 1.52 -6.39
C GLY A 68 6.58 1.46 -5.26
N ALA A 69 7.53 0.53 -5.35
CA ALA A 69 8.66 0.43 -4.43
C ALA A 69 9.54 1.69 -4.47
N GLN A 70 9.84 2.21 -5.66
CA GLN A 70 10.59 3.46 -5.79
C GLN A 70 9.88 4.63 -5.10
N ARG A 71 8.55 4.72 -5.23
CA ARG A 71 7.77 5.75 -4.55
C ARG A 71 7.83 5.67 -3.03
N VAL A 72 7.89 4.46 -2.46
CA VAL A 72 8.08 4.25 -1.02
C VAL A 72 9.42 4.82 -0.59
N VAL A 73 10.49 4.53 -1.33
CA VAL A 73 11.84 5.06 -1.07
C VAL A 73 11.86 6.58 -1.19
N ASP A 74 11.31 7.14 -2.27
CA ASP A 74 11.32 8.58 -2.54
C ASP A 74 10.53 9.40 -1.50
N THR A 75 9.53 8.77 -0.86
CA THR A 75 8.71 9.41 0.17
C THR A 75 9.15 9.11 1.59
N GLY A 76 10.15 8.24 1.78
CA GLY A 76 10.66 7.86 3.09
C GLY A 76 9.65 7.06 3.92
N VAL A 77 8.70 6.36 3.27
CA VAL A 77 7.75 5.51 3.98
C VAL A 77 8.52 4.34 4.63
N PRO A 78 8.44 4.17 5.96
CA PRO A 78 9.12 3.07 6.63
C PRO A 78 8.62 1.70 6.16
N ALA A 79 9.54 0.73 6.07
CA ALA A 79 9.19 -0.61 5.61
C ALA A 79 8.14 -1.28 6.51
N ASP A 80 8.14 -1.00 7.82
CA ASP A 80 7.19 -1.54 8.79
C ASP A 80 5.75 -1.02 8.65
N MET A 81 5.56 0.06 7.89
CA MET A 81 4.24 0.58 7.50
C MET A 81 3.70 -0.07 6.22
N ILE A 82 4.50 -0.87 5.50
CA ILE A 82 4.03 -1.59 4.30
C ILE A 82 3.42 -2.94 4.69
N VAL A 83 2.16 -3.19 4.36
CA VAL A 83 1.48 -4.43 4.77
C VAL A 83 2.08 -5.70 4.15
N HIS A 84 2.77 -5.59 3.01
CA HIS A 84 3.41 -6.71 2.31
C HIS A 84 4.59 -7.33 3.06
N ILE A 85 5.18 -6.62 4.03
CA ILE A 85 6.25 -7.18 4.86
C ILE A 85 5.72 -8.04 6.02
N ARG A 86 4.41 -7.98 6.27
CA ARG A 86 3.78 -8.79 7.32
C ARG A 86 3.70 -10.25 6.86
N PRO A 87 3.66 -11.22 7.79
CA PRO A 87 3.45 -12.62 7.44
C PRO A 87 2.16 -12.80 6.63
N VAL A 88 2.15 -13.75 5.69
CA VAL A 88 0.95 -14.05 4.90
C VAL A 88 -0.24 -14.39 5.79
N GLU A 89 0.01 -15.03 6.94
CA GLU A 89 -0.98 -15.28 7.97
C GLU A 89 -1.63 -14.01 8.47
N TRP A 90 -0.85 -12.95 8.69
CA TRP A 90 -1.38 -11.66 9.12
C TRP A 90 -2.28 -11.06 8.04
N LEU A 91 -1.88 -11.14 6.77
CA LEU A 91 -2.65 -10.60 5.64
C LEU A 91 -3.96 -11.40 5.42
N CYS A 92 -3.87 -12.73 5.47
CA CYS A 92 -5.03 -13.60 5.37
C CYS A 92 -5.94 -13.44 6.59
N LEU A 93 -5.40 -13.33 7.80
CA LEU A 93 -6.19 -13.11 9.01
C LEU A 93 -6.80 -11.72 9.06
N THR A 94 -6.13 -10.65 8.62
CA THR A 94 -6.78 -9.32 8.58
C THR A 94 -7.90 -9.28 7.55
N ARG A 95 -7.77 -10.02 6.44
CA ARG A 95 -8.79 -10.14 5.38
C ARG A 95 -9.91 -11.15 5.71
N CYS A 96 -9.61 -12.19 6.50
CA CYS A 96 -10.53 -13.23 6.95
C CYS A 96 -10.86 -13.16 8.45
N SER A 97 -10.52 -12.10 9.20
CA SER A 97 -10.93 -11.90 10.60
C SER A 97 -12.26 -11.18 10.72
N SER A 98 -12.98 -11.03 9.61
CA SER A 98 -14.30 -11.65 9.56
C SER A 98 -14.18 -13.19 9.65
N SER A 99 -13.70 -13.69 10.81
CA SER A 99 -13.50 -15.09 11.24
C SER A 99 -12.72 -16.11 10.36
N LYS A 100 -11.55 -16.56 10.88
CA LYS A 100 -10.82 -17.84 10.64
C LYS A 100 -9.89 -17.93 9.40
N LEU A 101 -8.57 -17.98 9.64
CA LEU A 101 -7.70 -19.19 9.58
C LEU A 101 -6.20 -18.84 9.43
N ARG A 102 -5.38 -19.43 10.29
CA ARG A 102 -3.90 -19.60 10.18
C ARG A 102 -3.60 -21.00 9.58
N PRO A 103 -2.33 -21.45 9.46
CA PRO A 103 -1.25 -20.99 8.58
C PRO A 103 -0.55 -22.18 7.87
N ARG A 104 0.35 -21.93 6.91
CA ARG A 104 1.59 -22.72 6.68
C ARG A 104 2.38 -22.17 5.49
N SER A 105 3.39 -21.35 5.81
CA SER A 105 4.78 -21.37 5.32
C SER A 105 5.04 -21.60 3.83
N THR A 106 5.64 -20.60 3.15
CA THR A 106 6.96 -20.69 2.48
C THR A 106 7.52 -19.28 2.19
N ASN A 107 8.83 -19.13 2.37
CA ASN A 107 9.62 -17.91 2.61
C ASN A 107 9.85 -17.00 1.39
N ILE A 108 9.73 -15.68 1.58
CA ILE A 108 10.27 -14.62 0.68
C ILE A 108 11.44 -13.82 1.32
N LEU A 109 11.81 -14.16 2.56
CA LEU A 109 12.76 -13.45 3.43
C LEU A 109 14.24 -13.48 3.01
N ARG A 110 14.59 -13.80 1.75
CA ARG A 110 16.00 -13.99 1.36
C ARG A 110 16.57 -12.95 0.38
N VAL A 111 15.82 -11.92 -0.01
CA VAL A 111 16.31 -10.95 -1.02
C VAL A 111 16.45 -9.51 -0.48
N ILE A 112 15.83 -9.17 0.65
CA ILE A 112 15.78 -7.77 1.13
C ILE A 112 16.76 -7.52 2.31
N ALA A 113 17.44 -8.55 2.82
CA ALA A 113 18.35 -8.44 3.97
C ALA A 113 19.81 -8.05 3.61
N ASP A 114 20.15 -7.89 2.32
CA ASP A 114 21.55 -7.72 1.86
C ASP A 114 21.79 -6.47 0.98
N LEU A 115 21.17 -5.32 1.31
CA LEU A 115 21.64 -4.03 0.78
C LEU A 115 22.08 -3.14 1.95
N PRO A 116 23.24 -2.46 1.83
CA PRO A 116 23.96 -1.85 2.93
C PRO A 116 23.17 -0.78 3.69
#